data_AF-A0A946SP32-F1
#
_entry.id   AF-A0A946SP32-F1
#
_cell.length_a   1.000
_cell.length_b   1.000
_cell.length_c   1.000
_cell.angle_alpha   90.00
_cell.angle_beta   90.00
_cell.angle_gamma   90.00
#
_symmetry.space_group_name_H-M   'P 1'
#
loop_
_entity.id
_entity.type
_entity.pdbx_description
1 polymer ?
#
loop_
_entity_poly.entity_id
_entity_poly.type
_entity_poly.pdbx_seq_one_letter_code
_entity_poly.pdbx_strand_id
1 'polypeptide(L)'
;MADERAILDIPDLRMLEVATASEHVAEFESSWEVSPHAVALPVLQPSGIPFANEYTVDGVSIRYGGGRGKYLGGIAHEFATQNLGVYLVVRPDMSFARSDVLHVVDIAGEGSAQTCFVKAATRRLLGRILKRAVELVGEACAAVDSEKPGSHVEGIVLDISDLWPIGGDAGRIKLNCFCQECRHHFDGPGTRGLVQEFERFPNPWNLVLKTTESGIGHINDFGWDVLPQKLINLSHLKGFIDDLKGYDAQAAADSVIAYMRARHALTTRVVNEFFTQIREDVGAPELRRVLLLEGEQYGWTSGVFLSQLDDSSVCDELWFNPTAHTFDIERVAYRPYMHRRSRYFVNALFDLMYMCGDEEKRTVVGLAMFSDKAVADLLEHRRRQAVSGRLGTNLDLASLPQPSDDQSRGRIGFVGNTLTDGISKELVGGVSIVPRVSGAIDDPGSDLEGFLSAMIKASTDDP
;
A
#
# COMPACT_ATOMS: atom_id res chain seq x y z
N MET A 1 4.75 23.03 -23.72
CA MET A 1 5.06 22.08 -22.63
C MET A 1 4.46 20.75 -23.07
N ALA A 2 5.18 19.64 -22.94
CA ALA A 2 4.58 18.33 -23.17
C ALA A 2 3.34 18.20 -22.25
N ASP A 3 2.28 17.57 -22.75
CA ASP A 3 1.02 17.43 -22.03
C ASP A 3 1.26 16.56 -20.78
N GLU A 4 1.28 17.19 -19.61
CA GLU A 4 1.48 16.52 -18.33
C GLU A 4 0.24 15.69 -18.01
N ARG A 5 0.32 14.37 -18.20
CA ARG A 5 -0.80 13.46 -17.93
C ARG A 5 -0.90 13.21 -16.42
N ALA A 6 -1.37 14.20 -15.68
CA ALA A 6 -1.52 14.18 -14.24
C ALA A 6 -2.72 13.34 -13.79
N ILE A 7 -2.57 12.59 -12.71
CA ILE A 7 -3.65 11.77 -12.12
C ILE A 7 -3.96 12.29 -10.73
N LEU A 8 -5.24 12.60 -10.50
CA LEU A 8 -5.77 12.89 -9.17
C LEU A 8 -6.02 11.58 -8.44
N ASP A 9 -5.32 11.35 -7.34
CA ASP A 9 -5.53 10.20 -6.49
C ASP A 9 -6.50 10.52 -5.35
N ILE A 10 -7.52 9.68 -5.17
CA ILE A 10 -8.41 9.67 -4.01
C ILE A 10 -8.08 8.38 -3.22
N PRO A 11 -7.21 8.44 -2.20
CA PRO A 11 -6.80 7.25 -1.45
C PRO A 11 -7.93 6.55 -0.69
N ASP A 12 -8.92 7.32 -0.23
CA ASP A 12 -10.09 6.81 0.50
C ASP A 12 -11.32 7.66 0.14
N LEU A 13 -12.43 7.01 -0.19
CA LEU A 13 -13.69 7.66 -0.56
C LEU A 13 -14.25 8.56 0.54
N ARG A 14 -13.85 8.39 1.82
CA ARG A 14 -14.23 9.31 2.90
C ARG A 14 -13.76 10.74 2.65
N MET A 15 -12.72 10.95 1.84
CA MET A 15 -12.33 12.29 1.40
C MET A 15 -13.47 13.04 0.70
N LEU A 16 -14.41 12.31 0.11
CA LEU A 16 -15.60 12.88 -0.53
C LEU A 16 -16.70 13.26 0.47
N GLU A 17 -16.59 12.86 1.74
CA GLU A 17 -17.47 13.36 2.81
C GLU A 17 -17.16 14.80 3.21
N VAL A 18 -15.95 15.26 2.89
CA VAL A 18 -15.42 16.58 3.24
C VAL A 18 -15.44 17.54 2.05
N ALA A 19 -15.06 17.05 0.85
CA ALA A 19 -15.02 17.87 -0.36
C ALA A 19 -15.59 17.10 -1.55
N THR A 20 -16.34 17.78 -2.40
CA THR A 20 -16.93 17.24 -3.63
C THR A 20 -15.87 16.86 -4.66
N ALA A 21 -16.25 16.04 -5.65
CA ALA A 21 -15.35 15.68 -6.75
C ALA A 21 -14.75 16.91 -7.45
N SER A 22 -15.56 17.95 -7.71
CA SER A 22 -15.09 19.20 -8.33
C SER A 22 -14.17 20.02 -7.42
N GLU A 23 -14.41 20.02 -6.11
CA GLU A 23 -13.49 20.69 -5.16
C GLU A 23 -12.13 19.99 -5.12
N HIS A 24 -12.08 18.65 -5.18
CA HIS A 24 -10.82 17.93 -5.28
C HIS A 24 -10.08 18.22 -6.59
N VAL A 25 -10.79 18.29 -7.73
CA VAL A 25 -10.18 18.66 -9.01
C VAL A 25 -9.62 20.08 -8.96
N ALA A 26 -10.38 21.05 -8.45
CA ALA A 26 -9.95 22.43 -8.32
C ALA A 26 -8.75 22.59 -7.36
N GLU A 27 -8.73 21.87 -6.22
CA GLU A 27 -7.60 21.86 -5.30
C GLU A 27 -6.34 21.25 -5.94
N PHE A 28 -6.51 20.19 -6.74
CA PHE A 28 -5.42 19.58 -7.48
C PHE A 28 -4.83 20.55 -8.51
N GLU A 29 -5.69 21.18 -9.32
CA GLU A 29 -5.30 22.20 -10.30
C GLU A 29 -4.61 23.39 -9.65
N SER A 30 -5.13 23.86 -8.52
CA SER A 30 -4.52 24.96 -7.77
C SER A 30 -3.16 24.60 -7.18
N SER A 31 -2.96 23.35 -6.76
CA SER A 31 -1.71 22.89 -6.17
C SER A 31 -0.61 22.68 -7.21
N TRP A 32 -0.99 22.17 -8.37
CA TRP A 32 -0.06 21.68 -9.39
C TRP A 32 0.05 22.56 -10.63
N GLU A 33 -0.88 23.50 -10.82
CA GLU A 33 -1.05 24.28 -12.06
C GLU A 33 -1.26 23.39 -13.30
N VAL A 34 -1.75 22.17 -13.09
CA VAL A 34 -2.00 21.15 -14.12
C VAL A 34 -3.36 20.52 -13.85
N SER A 35 -4.22 20.46 -14.87
CA SER A 35 -5.48 19.73 -14.82
C SER A 35 -5.24 18.22 -14.83
N PRO A 36 -5.89 17.45 -13.92
CA PRO A 36 -5.82 16.01 -14.01
C PRO A 36 -6.55 15.56 -15.29
N HIS A 37 -6.02 14.52 -15.94
CA HIS A 37 -6.72 13.86 -17.06
C HIS A 37 -7.52 12.63 -16.59
N ALA A 38 -7.20 12.12 -15.40
CA ALA A 38 -7.83 10.96 -14.81
C ALA A 38 -7.86 11.06 -13.29
N VAL A 39 -8.75 10.27 -12.69
CA VAL A 39 -8.84 10.05 -11.24
C VAL A 39 -8.51 8.60 -10.91
N ALA A 40 -7.83 8.36 -9.79
CA ALA A 40 -7.63 7.03 -9.23
C ALA A 40 -8.55 6.83 -8.01
N LEU A 41 -9.43 5.83 -8.07
CA LEU A 41 -10.45 5.54 -7.06
C LEU A 41 -10.21 4.17 -6.42
N PRO A 42 -10.35 4.03 -5.09
CA PRO A 42 -10.13 2.78 -4.40
C PRO A 42 -11.33 1.85 -4.58
N VAL A 43 -11.06 0.62 -5.02
CA VAL A 43 -12.05 -0.45 -5.21
C VAL A 43 -12.42 -1.12 -3.89
N LEU A 44 -11.51 -1.06 -2.91
CA LEU A 44 -11.69 -1.57 -1.57
C LEU A 44 -10.95 -0.69 -0.59
N GLN A 45 -11.45 -0.63 0.63
CA GLN A 45 -10.99 0.27 1.68
C GLN A 45 -10.89 -0.51 2.99
N PRO A 46 -10.21 0.04 4.01
CA PRO A 46 -10.16 -0.60 5.32
C PRO A 46 -11.55 -0.88 5.89
N SER A 47 -12.50 0.02 5.62
CA SER A 47 -13.90 -0.08 6.02
C SER A 47 -14.72 -1.09 5.21
N GLY A 48 -14.20 -1.64 4.10
CA GLY A 48 -14.90 -2.62 3.26
C GLY A 48 -14.96 -2.25 1.76
N ILE A 49 -15.97 -2.76 1.07
CA ILE A 49 -16.16 -2.62 -0.38
C ILE A 49 -17.23 -1.56 -0.65
N PRO A 50 -16.96 -0.52 -1.47
CA PRO A 50 -17.82 0.64 -1.63
C PRO A 50 -18.92 0.47 -2.70
N PHE A 51 -19.56 -0.70 -2.74
CA PHE A 51 -20.71 -1.00 -3.59
C PHE A 51 -21.42 -2.26 -3.07
N ALA A 52 -22.64 -2.51 -3.55
CA ALA A 52 -23.42 -3.67 -3.14
C ALA A 52 -22.67 -4.98 -3.43
N ASN A 53 -22.49 -5.81 -2.41
CA ASN A 53 -21.75 -7.06 -2.47
C ASN A 53 -22.22 -8.04 -1.36
N GLU A 54 -21.82 -9.30 -1.47
CA GLU A 54 -22.17 -10.37 -0.52
C GLU A 54 -21.14 -10.55 0.62
N TYR A 55 -20.04 -9.80 0.60
CA TYR A 55 -18.88 -10.01 1.48
C TYR A 55 -18.85 -9.09 2.70
N THR A 56 -19.51 -7.93 2.62
CA THR A 56 -19.59 -6.93 3.70
C THR A 56 -21.05 -6.63 4.01
N VAL A 57 -21.42 -6.62 5.30
CA VAL A 57 -22.82 -6.55 5.77
C VAL A 57 -23.56 -5.31 5.26
N ASP A 58 -22.91 -4.14 5.18
CA ASP A 58 -23.59 -2.88 4.82
C ASP A 58 -23.06 -2.19 3.56
N GLY A 59 -21.96 -2.67 2.98
CA GLY A 59 -21.19 -1.92 1.97
C GLY A 59 -20.66 -0.58 2.52
N VAL A 60 -19.55 -0.09 1.97
CA VAL A 60 -19.04 1.23 2.37
C VAL A 60 -19.80 2.30 1.58
N SER A 61 -20.81 2.93 2.19
CA SER A 61 -21.41 4.14 1.64
C SER A 61 -20.82 5.37 2.34
N ILE A 62 -20.55 6.41 1.57
CA ILE A 62 -20.10 7.69 2.12
C ILE A 62 -21.27 8.63 2.38
N ARG A 63 -21.11 9.53 3.36
CA ARG A 63 -21.97 10.70 3.53
C ARG A 63 -21.61 11.75 2.51
N TYR A 64 -22.46 11.98 1.52
CA TYR A 64 -22.23 12.95 0.46
C TYR A 64 -23.45 13.86 0.30
N GLY A 65 -23.24 15.19 0.29
CA GLY A 65 -24.33 16.15 0.08
C GLY A 65 -25.45 16.09 1.14
N GLY A 66 -25.13 15.71 2.38
CA GLY A 66 -26.09 15.66 3.50
C GLY A 66 -26.85 14.34 3.69
N GLY A 67 -26.61 13.32 2.85
CA GLY A 67 -27.18 11.97 3.00
C GLY A 67 -26.13 10.86 2.88
N ARG A 68 -26.44 9.65 3.36
CA ARG A 68 -25.66 8.44 3.03
C ARG A 68 -26.17 7.86 1.72
N GLY A 69 -25.27 7.37 0.86
CA GLY A 69 -25.69 6.49 -0.23
C GLY A 69 -24.91 6.55 -1.54
N LYS A 70 -23.82 7.33 -1.64
CA LYS A 70 -22.97 7.25 -2.82
C LYS A 70 -22.00 6.07 -2.71
N TYR A 71 -22.02 5.26 -3.75
CA TYR A 71 -21.15 4.10 -3.97
C TYR A 71 -20.21 4.39 -5.14
N LEU A 72 -19.23 3.52 -5.36
CA LEU A 72 -18.17 3.66 -6.35
C LEU A 72 -18.68 4.11 -7.74
N GLY A 73 -19.74 3.50 -8.27
CA GLY A 73 -20.30 3.87 -9.58
C GLY A 73 -20.84 5.32 -9.62
N GLY A 74 -21.54 5.76 -8.58
CA GLY A 74 -22.04 7.14 -8.49
C GLY A 74 -20.91 8.16 -8.35
N ILE A 75 -19.86 7.80 -7.61
CA ILE A 75 -18.65 8.63 -7.44
C ILE A 75 -17.88 8.72 -8.77
N ALA A 76 -17.70 7.59 -9.46
CA ALA A 76 -17.07 7.56 -10.77
C ALA A 76 -17.82 8.41 -11.78
N HIS A 77 -19.16 8.40 -11.75
CA HIS A 77 -19.97 9.26 -12.62
C HIS A 77 -19.67 10.75 -12.42
N GLU A 78 -19.44 11.22 -11.19
CA GLU A 78 -19.12 12.64 -10.92
C GLU A 78 -17.74 13.09 -11.43
N PHE A 79 -16.76 12.19 -11.45
CA PHE A 79 -15.48 12.48 -12.08
C PHE A 79 -15.59 12.36 -13.61
N ALA A 80 -16.38 11.40 -14.10
CA ALA A 80 -16.62 11.21 -15.52
C ALA A 80 -17.33 12.43 -16.16
N THR A 81 -18.27 13.10 -15.47
CA THR A 81 -18.91 14.33 -15.96
C THR A 81 -17.94 15.51 -16.08
N GLN A 82 -16.78 15.42 -15.42
CA GLN A 82 -15.66 16.36 -15.54
C GLN A 82 -14.64 15.92 -16.61
N ASN A 83 -14.99 14.91 -17.43
CA ASN A 83 -14.18 14.37 -18.52
C ASN A 83 -12.86 13.73 -18.05
N LEU A 84 -12.86 13.11 -16.87
CA LEU A 84 -11.71 12.41 -16.32
C LEU A 84 -11.82 10.90 -16.58
N GLY A 85 -10.75 10.29 -17.08
CA GLY A 85 -10.60 8.83 -17.07
C GLY A 85 -10.55 8.28 -15.64
N VAL A 86 -10.79 6.98 -15.46
CA VAL A 86 -10.84 6.35 -14.13
C VAL A 86 -9.85 5.20 -14.04
N TYR A 87 -8.92 5.30 -13.10
CA TYR A 87 -8.08 4.21 -12.63
C TYR A 87 -8.69 3.57 -11.38
N LEU A 88 -8.67 2.24 -11.33
CA LEU A 88 -9.20 1.47 -10.20
C LEU A 88 -8.06 0.95 -9.32
N VAL A 89 -7.93 1.49 -8.12
CA VAL A 89 -6.87 1.14 -7.17
C VAL A 89 -7.31 0.01 -6.26
N VAL A 90 -6.51 -1.05 -6.20
CA VAL A 90 -6.75 -2.27 -5.41
C VAL A 90 -5.57 -2.47 -4.47
N ARG A 91 -5.87 -2.52 -3.17
CA ARG A 91 -4.93 -2.92 -2.12
C ARG A 91 -5.21 -4.37 -1.72
N PRO A 92 -4.29 -5.32 -1.91
CA PRO A 92 -4.62 -6.74 -1.69
C PRO A 92 -4.79 -7.18 -0.24
N ASP A 93 -4.52 -6.31 0.74
CA ASP A 93 -4.52 -6.65 2.16
C ASP A 93 -5.91 -7.08 2.68
N MET A 94 -7.00 -6.54 2.11
CA MET A 94 -8.41 -6.82 2.49
C MET A 94 -8.60 -6.91 4.01
N SER A 95 -8.16 -5.90 4.75
CA SER A 95 -8.18 -5.88 6.22
C SER A 95 -9.58 -6.07 6.86
N PHE A 96 -10.65 -5.90 6.08
CA PHE A 96 -12.03 -6.20 6.47
C PHE A 96 -12.37 -7.71 6.44
N ALA A 97 -11.61 -8.54 5.71
CA ALA A 97 -11.90 -9.96 5.53
C ALA A 97 -11.56 -10.77 6.80
N ARG A 98 -12.55 -11.47 7.35
CA ARG A 98 -12.47 -12.22 8.62
C ARG A 98 -12.20 -13.71 8.44
N SER A 99 -11.31 -14.09 7.53
CA SER A 99 -11.04 -15.49 7.23
C SER A 99 -9.55 -15.81 7.30
N ASP A 100 -9.17 -16.60 8.31
CA ASP A 100 -7.81 -17.12 8.52
C ASP A 100 -7.28 -17.87 7.30
N VAL A 101 -8.19 -18.44 6.49
CA VAL A 101 -7.84 -19.11 5.23
C VAL A 101 -7.23 -18.14 4.23
N LEU A 102 -7.56 -16.85 4.28
CA LEU A 102 -7.02 -15.81 3.40
C LEU A 102 -5.77 -15.14 3.97
N HIS A 103 -5.59 -15.20 5.29
CA HIS A 103 -4.58 -14.46 6.03
C HIS A 103 -3.14 -14.88 5.74
N VAL A 104 -2.22 -13.92 5.91
CA VAL A 104 -0.78 -14.18 5.94
C VAL A 104 -0.47 -15.02 7.19
N VAL A 105 0.52 -15.88 7.04
CA VAL A 105 1.05 -16.71 8.13
C VAL A 105 2.53 -16.39 8.24
N ASP A 106 3.01 -16.03 9.41
CA ASP A 106 4.43 -15.75 9.62
C ASP A 106 5.28 -17.03 9.50
N ILE A 107 6.60 -16.89 9.67
CA ILE A 107 7.51 -18.05 9.57
C ILE A 107 7.31 -19.06 10.71
N ALA A 108 6.81 -18.62 11.87
CA ALA A 108 6.55 -19.46 13.04
C ALA A 108 5.17 -20.16 12.98
N GLY A 109 4.30 -19.76 12.06
CA GLY A 109 2.96 -20.31 11.90
C GLY A 109 1.84 -19.45 12.49
N GLU A 110 2.14 -18.25 12.98
CA GLU A 110 1.16 -17.31 13.53
C GLU A 110 0.46 -16.54 12.39
N GLY A 111 -0.86 -16.37 12.49
CA GLY A 111 -1.64 -15.61 11.51
C GLY A 111 -1.60 -14.10 11.78
N SER A 112 -1.78 -13.29 10.73
CA SER A 112 -2.07 -11.86 10.86
C SER A 112 -3.36 -11.50 10.11
N ALA A 113 -4.06 -10.46 10.55
CA ALA A 113 -5.32 -10.01 9.95
C ALA A 113 -5.21 -9.57 8.47
N GLN A 114 -3.99 -9.39 7.95
CA GLN A 114 -3.74 -9.09 6.56
C GLN A 114 -3.86 -10.33 5.67
N THR A 115 -4.49 -10.22 4.51
CA THR A 115 -4.60 -11.34 3.56
C THR A 115 -3.33 -11.53 2.72
N CYS A 116 -3.00 -12.79 2.41
CA CYS A 116 -1.85 -13.12 1.58
C CYS A 116 -2.25 -13.20 0.11
N PHE A 117 -1.69 -12.32 -0.72
CA PHE A 117 -2.02 -12.22 -2.15
C PHE A 117 -1.62 -13.47 -2.98
N VAL A 118 -0.71 -14.30 -2.46
CA VAL A 118 -0.30 -15.58 -3.09
C VAL A 118 -1.35 -16.67 -2.96
N LYS A 119 -2.31 -16.56 -2.03
CA LYS A 119 -3.38 -17.55 -1.92
C LYS A 119 -4.36 -17.41 -3.08
N ALA A 120 -4.69 -18.55 -3.70
CA ALA A 120 -5.62 -18.57 -4.83
C ALA A 120 -7.02 -18.08 -4.44
N ALA A 121 -7.45 -18.32 -3.20
CA ALA A 121 -8.73 -17.84 -2.68
C ALA A 121 -8.76 -16.30 -2.59
N THR A 122 -7.69 -15.69 -2.08
CA THR A 122 -7.50 -14.22 -2.02
C THR A 122 -7.63 -13.61 -3.41
N ARG A 123 -6.88 -14.14 -4.39
CA ARG A 123 -6.95 -13.63 -5.78
C ARG A 123 -8.31 -13.81 -6.42
N ARG A 124 -8.98 -14.94 -6.20
CA ARG A 124 -10.35 -15.17 -6.70
C ARG A 124 -11.34 -14.16 -6.14
N LEU A 125 -11.27 -13.86 -4.85
CA LEU A 125 -12.13 -12.87 -4.21
C LEU A 125 -11.85 -11.47 -4.78
N LEU A 126 -10.58 -11.05 -4.80
CA LEU A 126 -10.17 -9.77 -5.39
C LEU A 126 -10.59 -9.63 -6.85
N GLY A 127 -10.44 -10.70 -7.65
CA GLY A 127 -10.85 -10.72 -9.05
C GLY A 127 -12.36 -10.49 -9.23
N ARG A 128 -13.21 -11.11 -8.40
CA ARG A 128 -14.67 -10.88 -8.43
C ARG A 128 -15.04 -9.45 -8.06
N ILE A 129 -14.42 -8.92 -6.99
CA ILE A 129 -14.65 -7.55 -6.53
C ILE A 129 -14.25 -6.56 -7.63
N LEU A 130 -13.05 -6.74 -8.19
CA LEU A 130 -12.52 -5.86 -9.23
C LEU A 130 -13.32 -5.94 -10.52
N LYS A 131 -13.74 -7.13 -10.94
CA LYS A 131 -14.63 -7.30 -12.09
C LYS A 131 -15.90 -6.46 -11.92
N ARG A 132 -16.54 -6.56 -10.76
CA ARG A 132 -17.76 -5.78 -10.49
C ARG A 132 -17.49 -4.27 -10.46
N ALA A 133 -16.33 -3.85 -9.93
CA ALA A 133 -15.93 -2.45 -9.94
C ALA A 133 -15.73 -1.91 -11.37
N VAL A 134 -15.07 -2.68 -12.24
CA VAL A 134 -14.89 -2.33 -13.66
C VAL A 134 -16.24 -2.17 -14.35
N GLU A 135 -17.18 -3.10 -14.14
CA GLU A 135 -18.54 -2.99 -14.68
C GLU A 135 -19.26 -1.72 -14.22
N LEU A 136 -19.29 -1.47 -12.91
CA LEU A 136 -19.97 -0.31 -12.32
C LEU A 136 -19.38 1.03 -12.80
N VAL A 137 -18.06 1.12 -12.89
CA VAL A 137 -17.39 2.34 -13.35
C VAL A 137 -17.50 2.50 -14.86
N GLY A 138 -17.47 1.40 -15.62
CA GLY A 138 -17.72 1.40 -17.06
C GLY A 138 -19.13 1.90 -17.40
N GLU A 139 -20.15 1.39 -16.70
CA GLU A 139 -21.54 1.87 -16.80
C GLU A 139 -21.65 3.36 -16.46
N ALA A 140 -20.98 3.80 -15.38
CA ALA A 140 -20.98 5.19 -14.95
C ALA A 140 -20.32 6.15 -15.95
N CYS A 141 -19.22 5.73 -16.57
CA CYS A 141 -18.53 6.48 -17.63
C CYS A 141 -19.38 6.55 -18.90
N ALA A 142 -19.97 5.44 -19.31
CA ALA A 142 -20.81 5.36 -20.52
C ALA A 142 -22.12 6.16 -20.40
N ALA A 143 -22.59 6.42 -19.17
CA ALA A 143 -23.77 7.24 -18.91
C ALA A 143 -23.52 8.75 -19.05
N VAL A 144 -22.27 9.20 -19.20
CA VAL A 144 -21.94 10.62 -19.44
C VAL A 144 -22.14 10.93 -20.93
N ASP A 145 -22.80 12.06 -21.21
CA ASP A 145 -23.34 12.42 -22.52
C ASP A 145 -22.32 12.30 -23.68
N SER A 146 -22.79 11.71 -24.78
CA SER A 146 -21.97 11.20 -25.91
C SER A 146 -21.21 12.25 -26.74
N GLU A 147 -21.38 13.55 -26.46
CA GLU A 147 -20.78 14.63 -27.25
C GLU A 147 -19.31 14.91 -26.89
N LYS A 148 -18.79 14.34 -25.80
CA LYS A 148 -17.36 14.40 -25.42
C LYS A 148 -16.87 13.02 -24.91
N PRO A 149 -16.47 12.10 -25.80
CA PRO A 149 -15.99 10.78 -25.39
C PRO A 149 -14.57 10.88 -24.84
N GLY A 150 -14.42 11.24 -23.57
CA GLY A 150 -13.13 11.22 -22.85
C GLY A 150 -13.09 10.26 -21.66
N SER A 151 -14.20 10.10 -20.93
CA SER A 151 -14.23 9.27 -19.72
C SER A 151 -14.39 7.78 -20.02
N HIS A 152 -13.46 6.97 -19.51
CA HIS A 152 -13.51 5.52 -19.57
C HIS A 152 -12.67 4.92 -18.42
N VAL A 153 -12.74 3.60 -18.23
CA VAL A 153 -11.83 2.90 -17.32
C VAL A 153 -10.46 2.81 -17.99
N GLU A 154 -9.47 3.53 -17.47
CA GLU A 154 -8.12 3.64 -18.04
C GLU A 154 -7.25 2.43 -17.65
N GLY A 155 -7.43 1.91 -16.44
CA GLY A 155 -6.60 0.82 -15.94
C GLY A 155 -6.85 0.41 -14.50
N ILE A 156 -6.09 -0.58 -14.08
CA ILE A 156 -6.10 -1.16 -12.74
C ILE A 156 -4.75 -0.88 -12.10
N VAL A 157 -4.79 -0.30 -10.91
CA VAL A 157 -3.62 -0.01 -10.09
C VAL A 157 -3.58 -0.99 -8.95
N LEU A 158 -2.56 -1.85 -8.91
CA LEU A 158 -2.31 -2.73 -7.80
C LEU A 158 -1.33 -2.05 -6.84
N ASP A 159 -1.82 -1.66 -5.66
CA ASP A 159 -0.99 -1.12 -4.59
C ASP A 159 -0.25 -2.28 -3.91
N ILE A 160 1.03 -2.41 -4.23
CA ILE A 160 1.92 -3.42 -3.69
C ILE A 160 2.86 -2.86 -2.61
N SER A 161 2.62 -1.63 -2.14
CA SER A 161 3.51 -0.96 -1.18
C SER A 161 3.65 -1.70 0.14
N ASP A 162 2.66 -2.53 0.50
CA ASP A 162 2.64 -3.29 1.76
C ASP A 162 2.03 -4.69 1.60
N LEU A 163 2.51 -5.50 0.66
CA LEU A 163 2.06 -6.89 0.48
C LEU A 163 2.57 -7.84 1.56
N TRP A 164 3.77 -7.60 2.06
CA TRP A 164 4.52 -8.44 2.98
C TRP A 164 4.83 -7.63 4.23
N PRO A 165 3.86 -7.49 5.16
CA PRO A 165 4.11 -6.72 6.37
C PRO A 165 5.24 -7.38 7.14
N ILE A 166 6.00 -6.59 7.90
CA ILE A 166 7.15 -7.08 8.64
C ILE A 166 6.95 -6.78 10.11
N GLY A 167 6.94 -7.84 10.92
CA GLY A 167 6.86 -7.75 12.36
C GLY A 167 8.17 -8.17 13.02
N GLY A 168 8.24 -7.98 14.32
CA GLY A 168 9.29 -8.53 15.13
C GLY A 168 9.17 -8.08 16.58
N ASP A 169 9.78 -8.84 17.47
CA ASP A 169 9.83 -8.56 18.90
C ASP A 169 11.15 -9.07 19.48
N ALA A 170 11.71 -8.36 20.46
CA ALA A 170 12.92 -8.71 21.19
C ALA A 170 14.09 -9.17 20.29
N GLY A 171 14.36 -8.47 19.17
CA GLY A 171 15.41 -8.80 18.21
C GLY A 171 15.07 -9.93 17.22
N ARG A 172 13.88 -10.53 17.32
CA ARG A 172 13.40 -11.58 16.42
C ARG A 172 12.60 -10.96 15.28
N ILE A 173 13.07 -11.14 14.06
CA ILE A 173 12.34 -10.71 12.86
C ILE A 173 11.30 -11.76 12.48
N LYS A 174 10.04 -11.34 12.36
CA LYS A 174 8.91 -12.14 11.87
C LYS A 174 8.46 -11.57 10.52
N LEU A 175 9.01 -12.08 9.41
CA LEU A 175 8.49 -11.74 8.08
C LEU A 175 7.15 -12.44 7.85
N ASN A 176 6.18 -11.73 7.26
CA ASN A 176 4.82 -12.23 7.10
C ASN A 176 4.53 -12.63 5.64
N CYS A 177 4.70 -13.92 5.34
CA CYS A 177 3.77 -14.79 4.59
C CYS A 177 4.55 -16.02 4.12
N PHE A 178 4.50 -17.07 4.93
CA PHE A 178 4.98 -18.43 4.73
C PHE A 178 3.81 -19.43 4.80
N CYS A 179 2.65 -19.04 4.27
CA CYS A 179 1.56 -19.98 4.05
C CYS A 179 2.01 -21.11 3.10
N GLN A 180 1.23 -22.17 3.00
CA GLN A 180 1.57 -23.35 2.21
C GLN A 180 1.92 -23.01 0.75
N GLU A 181 1.18 -22.09 0.12
CA GLU A 181 1.42 -21.66 -1.26
C GLU A 181 2.73 -20.87 -1.40
N CYS A 182 3.06 -20.01 -0.43
CA CYS A 182 4.35 -19.32 -0.39
C CYS A 182 5.50 -20.32 -0.19
N ARG A 183 5.38 -21.24 0.77
CA ARG A 183 6.39 -22.28 1.03
C ARG A 183 6.62 -23.15 -0.20
N HIS A 184 5.56 -23.55 -0.89
CA HIS A 184 5.68 -24.32 -2.13
C HIS A 184 6.51 -23.59 -3.21
N HIS A 185 6.40 -22.27 -3.30
CA HIS A 185 7.26 -21.49 -4.20
C HIS A 185 8.72 -21.52 -3.76
N PHE A 186 8.99 -21.33 -2.46
CA PHE A 186 10.34 -21.38 -1.94
C PHE A 186 10.98 -22.77 -2.00
N ASP A 187 10.20 -23.85 -2.03
CA ASP A 187 10.74 -25.21 -2.19
C ASP A 187 11.08 -25.58 -3.66
N GLY A 188 11.04 -24.61 -4.57
CA GLY A 188 11.37 -24.78 -5.99
C GLY A 188 12.86 -25.04 -6.30
N PRO A 189 13.19 -25.37 -7.56
CA PRO A 189 14.57 -25.50 -8.01
C PRO A 189 15.37 -24.21 -7.77
N GLY A 190 16.51 -24.31 -7.09
CA GLY A 190 17.38 -23.17 -6.78
C GLY A 190 17.10 -22.47 -5.44
N THR A 191 15.96 -22.74 -4.80
CA THR A 191 15.60 -22.18 -3.48
C THR A 191 15.26 -23.26 -2.44
N ARG A 192 15.34 -24.54 -2.82
CA ARG A 192 15.10 -25.67 -1.90
C ARG A 192 15.97 -25.56 -0.66
N GLY A 193 15.34 -25.62 0.52
CA GLY A 193 16.06 -25.51 1.79
C GLY A 193 16.20 -24.07 2.30
N LEU A 194 15.85 -23.06 1.49
CA LEU A 194 16.08 -21.66 1.81
C LEU A 194 15.29 -21.22 3.04
N VAL A 195 13.99 -21.54 3.12
CA VAL A 195 13.15 -21.11 4.25
C VAL A 195 13.66 -21.67 5.58
N GLN A 196 14.17 -22.90 5.58
CA GLN A 196 14.69 -23.58 6.77
C GLN A 196 15.88 -22.85 7.40
N GLU A 197 16.61 -22.04 6.62
CA GLU A 197 17.70 -21.19 7.12
C GLU A 197 17.17 -20.01 7.94
N PHE A 198 15.95 -19.54 7.65
CA PHE A 198 15.28 -18.43 8.34
C PHE A 198 14.41 -18.91 9.52
N GLU A 199 14.18 -20.22 9.68
CA GLU A 199 13.42 -20.79 10.80
C GLU A 199 14.24 -20.90 12.10
N ARG A 200 15.51 -20.44 12.10
CA ARG A 200 16.43 -20.52 13.22
C ARG A 200 16.72 -19.15 13.81
N PHE A 201 17.04 -19.11 15.10
CA PHE A 201 17.51 -17.89 15.77
C PHE A 201 19.01 -18.01 16.14
N PRO A 202 19.83 -16.98 15.88
CA PRO A 202 19.49 -15.79 15.09
C PRO A 202 19.26 -16.13 13.60
N ASN A 203 18.50 -15.28 12.93
CA ASN A 203 18.00 -15.49 11.58
C ASN A 203 18.84 -14.67 10.58
N PRO A 204 19.18 -15.16 9.37
CA PRO A 204 19.91 -14.38 8.37
C PRO A 204 19.33 -12.97 8.08
N TRP A 205 18.01 -12.77 8.20
CA TRP A 205 17.37 -11.45 8.09
C TRP A 205 17.92 -10.42 9.08
N ASN A 206 18.43 -10.83 10.24
CA ASN A 206 19.07 -9.92 11.20
C ASN A 206 20.29 -9.18 10.60
N LEU A 207 20.82 -9.59 9.44
CA LEU A 207 21.82 -8.82 8.72
C LEU A 207 21.28 -7.48 8.19
N VAL A 208 19.99 -7.40 7.88
CA VAL A 208 19.40 -6.31 7.10
C VAL A 208 18.10 -5.78 7.66
N LEU A 209 17.51 -6.49 8.63
CA LEU A 209 16.29 -6.13 9.36
C LEU A 209 16.61 -6.13 10.86
N LYS A 210 16.11 -5.13 11.59
CA LYS A 210 16.31 -5.00 13.03
C LYS A 210 15.05 -4.44 13.69
N THR A 211 14.68 -5.00 14.83
CA THR A 211 13.62 -4.42 15.67
C THR A 211 14.10 -3.09 16.25
N THR A 212 13.26 -2.08 16.14
CA THR A 212 13.43 -0.73 16.68
C THR A 212 12.24 -0.42 17.58
N GLU A 213 12.36 0.61 18.42
CA GLU A 213 11.27 1.04 19.30
C GLU A 213 9.99 1.44 18.52
N SER A 214 10.15 1.84 17.25
CA SER A 214 9.06 2.25 16.36
C SER A 214 8.62 1.19 15.34
N GLY A 215 9.12 -0.06 15.42
CA GLY A 215 8.82 -1.12 14.45
C GLY A 215 10.09 -1.76 13.86
N ILE A 216 10.14 -1.98 12.55
CA ILE A 216 11.27 -2.67 11.90
C ILE A 216 12.12 -1.72 11.06
N GLY A 217 13.36 -1.51 11.51
CA GLY A 217 14.40 -0.85 10.72
C GLY A 217 14.94 -1.80 9.65
N HIS A 218 15.21 -1.26 8.47
CA HIS A 218 15.66 -2.05 7.32
C HIS A 218 16.73 -1.33 6.49
N ILE A 219 17.53 -2.11 5.76
CA ILE A 219 18.47 -1.62 4.75
C ILE A 219 17.83 -1.85 3.37
N ASN A 220 17.54 -0.78 2.64
CA ASN A 220 16.85 -0.81 1.34
C ASN A 220 17.80 -0.53 0.14
N ASP A 221 19.09 -0.31 0.39
CA ASP A 221 20.11 0.08 -0.61
C ASP A 221 20.69 -1.09 -1.43
N PHE A 222 19.84 -2.09 -1.71
CA PHE A 222 20.22 -3.33 -2.41
C PHE A 222 19.62 -3.40 -3.82
N GLY A 223 20.48 -3.28 -4.83
CA GLY A 223 20.14 -3.61 -6.21
C GLY A 223 20.13 -5.12 -6.47
N TRP A 224 19.61 -5.52 -7.62
CA TRP A 224 19.51 -6.93 -8.04
C TRP A 224 20.84 -7.68 -7.99
N ASP A 225 21.93 -7.02 -8.39
CA ASP A 225 23.28 -7.56 -8.47
C ASP A 225 24.10 -7.29 -7.19
N VAL A 226 23.44 -7.04 -6.05
CA VAL A 226 24.11 -6.86 -4.76
C VAL A 226 25.02 -8.04 -4.46
N LEU A 227 26.27 -7.74 -4.09
CA LEU A 227 27.23 -8.73 -3.62
C LEU A 227 27.07 -8.95 -2.11
N PRO A 228 27.26 -10.18 -1.61
CA PRO A 228 27.17 -10.48 -0.17
C PRO A 228 28.03 -9.56 0.70
N GLN A 229 29.25 -9.25 0.26
CA GLN A 229 30.16 -8.36 0.98
C GLN A 229 29.59 -6.94 1.17
N LYS A 230 28.84 -6.41 0.20
CA LYS A 230 28.21 -5.09 0.33
C LYS A 230 27.15 -5.12 1.43
N LEU A 231 26.35 -6.19 1.48
CA LEU A 231 25.33 -6.39 2.50
C LEU A 231 25.95 -6.48 3.90
N ILE A 232 27.00 -7.28 4.07
CA ILE A 232 27.75 -7.40 5.34
C ILE A 232 28.34 -6.04 5.76
N ASN A 233 28.96 -5.31 4.84
CA ASN A 233 29.55 -4.00 5.13
C ASN A 233 28.48 -2.97 5.58
N LEU A 234 27.32 -2.95 4.91
CA LEU A 234 26.20 -2.08 5.29
C LEU A 234 25.60 -2.48 6.64
N SER A 235 25.52 -3.79 6.91
CA SER A 235 25.08 -4.33 8.20
C SER A 235 25.99 -3.88 9.35
N HIS A 236 27.32 -3.94 9.17
CA HIS A 236 28.29 -3.39 10.11
C HIS A 236 28.12 -1.89 10.31
N LEU A 237 28.03 -1.12 9.22
CA LEU A 237 27.92 0.33 9.26
C LEU A 237 26.66 0.79 10.01
N LYS A 238 25.53 0.08 9.82
CA LYS A 238 24.24 0.42 10.44
C LYS A 238 24.01 -0.29 11.79
N GLY A 239 24.94 -1.12 12.27
CA GLY A 239 24.85 -1.79 13.58
C GLY A 239 23.81 -2.91 13.68
N PHE A 240 23.57 -3.64 12.58
CA PHE A 240 22.64 -4.77 12.50
C PHE A 240 23.32 -6.10 12.87
N ILE A 241 24.60 -6.25 12.53
CA ILE A 241 25.34 -7.51 12.67
C ILE A 241 25.63 -7.94 14.11
N ASP A 242 25.43 -7.05 15.09
CA ASP A 242 25.65 -7.35 16.51
C ASP A 242 24.75 -8.49 17.03
N ASP A 243 23.61 -8.72 16.36
CA ASP A 243 22.65 -9.79 16.65
C ASP A 243 23.08 -11.16 16.09
N LEU A 244 24.17 -11.22 15.31
CA LEU A 244 24.65 -12.42 14.59
C LEU A 244 26.01 -12.95 15.09
N LYS A 245 26.35 -12.73 16.36
CA LYS A 245 27.63 -13.22 16.93
C LYS A 245 27.77 -14.74 16.77
N GLY A 246 28.82 -15.17 16.07
CA GLY A 246 29.13 -16.58 15.82
C GLY A 246 28.50 -17.20 14.58
N TYR A 247 27.77 -16.42 13.77
CA TYR A 247 27.25 -16.87 12.47
C TYR A 247 28.27 -16.68 11.35
N ASP A 248 28.17 -17.53 10.32
CA ASP A 248 28.84 -17.29 9.04
C ASP A 248 28.10 -16.17 8.29
N ALA A 249 28.62 -14.95 8.40
CA ALA A 249 28.03 -13.77 7.79
C ALA A 249 27.96 -13.86 6.26
N GLN A 250 28.89 -14.59 5.64
CA GLN A 250 28.91 -14.79 4.20
C GLN A 250 27.75 -15.70 3.78
N ALA A 251 27.61 -16.85 4.41
CA ALA A 251 26.49 -17.76 4.16
C ALA A 251 25.14 -17.07 4.42
N ALA A 252 24.99 -16.34 5.53
CA ALA A 252 23.76 -15.60 5.83
C ALA A 252 23.44 -14.52 4.79
N ALA A 253 24.45 -13.80 4.28
CA ALA A 253 24.25 -12.81 3.22
C ALA A 253 23.82 -13.46 1.90
N ASP A 254 24.41 -14.61 1.55
CA ASP A 254 24.00 -15.41 0.39
C ASP A 254 22.53 -15.86 0.50
N SER A 255 22.10 -16.35 1.68
CA SER A 255 20.71 -16.70 1.97
C SER A 255 19.77 -15.53 1.81
N VAL A 256 20.11 -14.35 2.36
CA VAL A 256 19.27 -13.14 2.24
C VAL A 256 19.12 -12.72 0.78
N ILE A 257 20.20 -12.75 -0.01
CA ILE A 257 20.14 -12.42 -1.44
C ILE A 257 19.26 -13.42 -2.20
N ALA A 258 19.41 -14.72 -1.93
CA ALA A 258 18.56 -15.75 -2.52
C ALA A 258 17.08 -15.53 -2.14
N TYR A 259 16.80 -15.16 -0.88
CA TYR A 259 15.45 -14.84 -0.42
C TYR A 259 14.85 -13.64 -1.14
N MET A 260 15.57 -12.52 -1.25
CA MET A 260 15.08 -11.33 -1.95
C MET A 260 14.71 -11.64 -3.42
N ARG A 261 15.57 -12.40 -4.12
CA ARG A 261 15.32 -12.80 -5.52
C ARG A 261 14.13 -13.74 -5.64
N ALA A 262 14.01 -14.72 -4.75
CA ALA A 262 12.89 -15.65 -4.72
C ALA A 262 11.57 -14.92 -4.42
N ARG A 263 11.57 -13.98 -3.47
CA ARG A 263 10.39 -13.16 -3.14
C ARG A 263 9.98 -12.25 -4.29
N HIS A 264 10.94 -11.66 -5.01
CA HIS A 264 10.67 -10.90 -6.23
C HIS A 264 10.00 -11.76 -7.29
N ALA A 265 10.57 -12.93 -7.59
CA ALA A 265 10.01 -13.86 -8.58
C ALA A 265 8.59 -14.34 -8.21
N LEU A 266 8.33 -14.60 -6.92
CA LEU A 266 6.99 -14.92 -6.43
C LEU A 266 6.02 -13.78 -6.69
N THR A 267 6.40 -12.56 -6.31
CA THR A 267 5.54 -11.39 -6.38
C THR A 267 5.22 -11.03 -7.83
N THR A 268 6.21 -10.92 -8.71
CA THR A 268 6.00 -10.57 -10.12
C THR A 268 5.17 -11.63 -10.85
N ARG A 269 5.41 -12.91 -10.57
CA ARG A 269 4.59 -13.99 -11.12
C ARG A 269 3.11 -13.85 -10.73
N VAL A 270 2.85 -13.67 -9.44
CA VAL A 270 1.47 -13.59 -8.92
C VAL A 270 0.75 -12.33 -9.39
N VAL A 271 1.47 -11.21 -9.50
CA VAL A 271 0.99 -9.97 -10.12
C VAL A 271 0.60 -10.20 -11.59
N ASN A 272 1.46 -10.86 -12.37
CA ASN A 272 1.19 -11.13 -13.78
C ASN A 272 -0.01 -12.06 -13.97
N GLU A 273 -0.11 -13.11 -13.15
CA GLU A 273 -1.28 -14.00 -13.12
C GLU A 273 -2.56 -13.21 -12.82
N PHE A 274 -2.53 -12.33 -11.82
CA PHE A 274 -3.69 -11.52 -11.43
C PHE A 274 -4.13 -10.56 -12.53
N PHE A 275 -3.20 -9.81 -13.13
CA PHE A 275 -3.51 -8.89 -14.22
C PHE A 275 -4.00 -9.60 -15.49
N THR A 276 -3.44 -10.77 -15.80
CA THR A 276 -3.90 -11.58 -16.93
C THR A 276 -5.32 -12.05 -16.70
N GLN A 277 -5.58 -12.65 -15.54
CA GLN A 277 -6.90 -13.14 -15.16
C GLN A 277 -7.96 -12.04 -15.21
N ILE A 278 -7.69 -10.85 -14.65
CA ILE A 278 -8.70 -9.79 -14.62
C ILE A 278 -9.03 -9.24 -16.00
N ARG A 279 -8.02 -9.04 -16.87
CA ARG A 279 -8.23 -8.59 -18.27
C ARG A 279 -9.09 -9.58 -19.04
N GLU A 280 -8.86 -10.87 -18.85
CA GLU A 280 -9.68 -11.94 -19.43
C GLU A 280 -11.11 -11.94 -18.86
N ASP A 281 -11.26 -11.85 -17.53
CA ASP A 281 -12.56 -11.91 -16.84
C ASP A 281 -13.50 -10.75 -17.19
N VAL A 282 -12.94 -9.55 -17.45
CA VAL A 282 -13.68 -8.34 -17.84
C VAL A 282 -13.73 -8.10 -19.35
N GLY A 283 -13.00 -8.89 -20.15
CA GLY A 283 -12.96 -8.78 -21.61
C GLY A 283 -12.36 -7.46 -22.13
N ALA A 284 -11.45 -6.84 -21.36
CA ALA A 284 -10.83 -5.56 -21.69
C ALA A 284 -9.29 -5.68 -21.69
N PRO A 285 -8.69 -6.31 -22.73
CA PRO A 285 -7.24 -6.54 -22.80
C PRO A 285 -6.41 -5.24 -22.82
N GLU A 286 -7.02 -4.11 -23.15
CA GLU A 286 -6.42 -2.78 -23.21
C GLU A 286 -6.27 -2.08 -21.85
N LEU A 287 -6.97 -2.54 -20.79
CA LEU A 287 -6.89 -1.92 -19.46
C LEU A 287 -5.47 -1.87 -18.95
N ARG A 288 -4.90 -0.69 -18.70
CA ARG A 288 -3.51 -0.55 -18.23
C ARG A 288 -3.27 -1.31 -16.92
N ARG A 289 -2.16 -2.04 -16.85
CA ARG A 289 -1.66 -2.71 -15.64
C ARG A 289 -0.68 -1.79 -14.94
N VAL A 290 -1.05 -1.26 -13.79
CA VAL A 290 -0.22 -0.30 -13.05
C VAL A 290 0.20 -0.89 -11.72
N LEU A 291 1.49 -0.79 -11.38
CA LEU A 291 1.98 -1.10 -10.04
C LEU A 291 2.26 0.18 -9.27
N LEU A 292 1.71 0.28 -8.05
CA LEU A 292 2.02 1.35 -7.11
C LEU A 292 2.89 0.78 -5.98
N LEU A 293 4.05 1.41 -5.76
CA LEU A 293 5.04 0.98 -4.77
C LEU A 293 5.78 2.17 -4.15
N GLU A 294 6.55 1.94 -3.09
CA GLU A 294 7.30 3.00 -2.41
C GLU A 294 8.51 3.55 -3.19
N GLY A 295 9.08 2.77 -4.13
CA GLY A 295 10.19 3.22 -4.98
C GLY A 295 11.61 2.92 -4.46
N GLU A 296 11.76 2.05 -3.46
CA GLU A 296 13.05 1.59 -2.95
C GLU A 296 13.77 0.65 -3.95
N GLN A 297 15.11 0.50 -3.85
CA GLN A 297 15.83 -0.45 -4.73
C GLN A 297 15.31 -1.88 -4.55
N TYR A 298 15.20 -2.32 -3.29
CA TYR A 298 14.45 -3.49 -2.88
C TYR A 298 13.45 -3.06 -1.82
N GLY A 299 12.16 -3.12 -2.15
CA GLY A 299 11.10 -2.84 -1.19
C GLY A 299 10.85 -4.06 -0.33
N TRP A 300 11.12 -3.98 0.96
CA TRP A 300 10.95 -5.13 1.87
C TRP A 300 9.48 -5.52 2.05
N THR A 301 8.59 -4.52 2.04
CA THR A 301 7.15 -4.69 2.19
C THR A 301 6.45 -5.01 0.86
N SER A 302 7.03 -4.65 -0.28
CA SER A 302 6.54 -5.02 -1.61
C SER A 302 7.15 -6.33 -2.12
N GLY A 303 8.34 -6.69 -1.63
CA GLY A 303 9.06 -7.90 -1.97
C GLY A 303 9.62 -7.88 -3.40
N VAL A 304 9.90 -6.71 -3.96
CA VAL A 304 10.35 -6.54 -5.34
C VAL A 304 11.54 -5.61 -5.46
N PHE A 305 12.38 -5.87 -6.47
CA PHE A 305 13.41 -4.94 -6.91
C PHE A 305 12.83 -3.98 -7.95
N LEU A 306 12.90 -2.66 -7.71
CA LEU A 306 12.37 -1.67 -8.63
C LEU A 306 13.00 -1.76 -10.03
N SER A 307 14.31 -1.95 -10.11
CA SER A 307 15.03 -2.05 -11.39
C SER A 307 14.59 -3.25 -12.25
N GLN A 308 14.06 -4.30 -11.63
CA GLN A 308 13.57 -5.49 -12.34
C GLN A 308 12.11 -5.34 -12.78
N LEU A 309 11.43 -4.26 -12.37
CA LEU A 309 10.10 -3.92 -12.85
C LEU A 309 10.13 -3.04 -14.11
N ASP A 310 11.31 -2.62 -14.57
CA ASP A 310 11.51 -1.97 -15.88
C ASP A 310 11.40 -2.99 -17.05
N ASP A 311 10.32 -3.77 -17.02
CA ASP A 311 9.95 -4.79 -17.98
C ASP A 311 8.44 -4.74 -18.21
N SER A 312 8.04 -4.41 -19.45
CA SER A 312 6.65 -4.32 -19.86
C SER A 312 5.90 -5.66 -19.79
N SER A 313 6.62 -6.79 -19.65
CA SER A 313 5.99 -8.09 -19.41
C SER A 313 5.26 -8.12 -18.06
N VAL A 314 5.75 -7.36 -17.06
CA VAL A 314 5.19 -7.35 -15.70
C VAL A 314 4.00 -6.39 -15.59
N CYS A 315 4.20 -5.15 -16.02
CA CYS A 315 3.18 -4.10 -15.96
C CYS A 315 3.38 -3.10 -17.09
N ASP A 316 2.37 -2.28 -17.35
CA ASP A 316 2.43 -1.25 -18.40
C ASP A 316 2.90 0.10 -17.82
N GLU A 317 2.76 0.31 -16.51
CA GLU A 317 3.06 1.56 -15.85
C GLU A 317 3.47 1.37 -14.37
N LEU A 318 4.44 2.18 -13.90
CA LEU A 318 4.91 2.19 -12.52
C LEU A 318 4.61 3.53 -11.82
N TRP A 319 4.05 3.47 -10.62
CA TRP A 319 3.81 4.64 -9.75
C TRP A 319 4.64 4.51 -8.47
N PHE A 320 5.56 5.44 -8.24
CA PHE A 320 6.43 5.38 -7.06
C PHE A 320 6.96 6.73 -6.61
N ASN A 321 7.36 6.82 -5.34
CA ASN A 321 7.89 8.04 -4.75
C ASN A 321 9.22 8.44 -5.43
N PRO A 322 9.29 9.65 -6.02
CA PRO A 322 10.49 10.13 -6.68
C PRO A 322 11.70 10.35 -5.75
N THR A 323 11.49 10.47 -4.44
CA THR A 323 12.58 10.76 -3.48
C THR A 323 13.27 9.51 -2.96
N ALA A 324 12.78 8.31 -3.30
CA ALA A 324 13.30 7.06 -2.73
C ALA A 324 14.57 6.57 -3.44
N HIS A 325 14.77 6.93 -4.71
CA HIS A 325 15.89 6.46 -5.51
C HIS A 325 16.16 7.39 -6.71
N THR A 326 17.37 7.34 -7.28
CA THR A 326 17.69 8.00 -8.56
C THR A 326 17.04 7.25 -9.73
N PHE A 327 16.37 7.96 -10.63
CA PHE A 327 15.56 7.35 -11.68
C PHE A 327 16.39 6.64 -12.76
N ASP A 328 16.24 5.33 -12.89
CA ASP A 328 16.83 4.51 -13.97
C ASP A 328 15.77 3.66 -14.72
N ILE A 329 14.51 4.11 -14.75
CA ILE A 329 13.41 3.42 -15.46
C ILE A 329 13.32 3.97 -16.90
N GLU A 330 13.61 3.12 -17.89
CA GLU A 330 13.75 3.53 -19.30
C GLU A 330 12.81 2.78 -20.25
N ARG A 331 12.34 1.59 -19.89
CA ARG A 331 11.61 0.67 -20.78
C ARG A 331 10.11 0.65 -20.51
N VAL A 332 9.69 1.02 -19.29
CA VAL A 332 8.29 1.08 -18.87
C VAL A 332 7.89 2.52 -18.59
N ALA A 333 6.63 2.84 -18.84
CA ALA A 333 6.09 4.15 -18.48
C ALA A 333 6.06 4.31 -16.95
N TYR A 334 6.34 5.50 -16.45
CA TYR A 334 6.21 5.75 -15.01
C TYR A 334 5.65 7.12 -14.68
N ARG A 335 5.12 7.22 -13.47
CA ARG A 335 4.67 8.46 -12.85
C ARG A 335 5.25 8.56 -11.44
N PRO A 336 5.99 9.64 -11.14
CA PRO A 336 6.26 10.03 -9.77
C PRO A 336 4.96 10.16 -8.99
N TYR A 337 4.84 9.39 -7.91
CA TYR A 337 3.78 9.56 -6.94
C TYR A 337 4.22 10.64 -5.96
N MET A 338 3.54 11.79 -5.96
CA MET A 338 3.95 13.02 -5.29
C MET A 338 3.69 12.99 -3.78
N HIS A 339 4.17 11.94 -3.13
CA HIS A 339 4.08 11.70 -1.71
C HIS A 339 5.22 10.80 -1.26
N ARG A 340 5.85 11.16 -0.15
CA ARG A 340 6.91 10.38 0.46
C ARG A 340 6.38 9.01 0.87
N ARG A 341 7.12 7.96 0.50
CA ARG A 341 6.70 6.55 0.64
C ARG A 341 5.37 6.23 -0.06
N SER A 342 5.06 6.95 -1.12
CA SER A 342 3.84 6.79 -1.92
C SER A 342 2.59 6.79 -1.04
N ARG A 343 1.82 5.70 -0.99
CA ARG A 343 0.61 5.59 -0.18
C ARG A 343 0.83 5.10 1.26
N TYR A 344 2.04 4.73 1.68
CA TYR A 344 2.26 4.09 3.00
C TYR A 344 1.65 4.87 4.18
N PHE A 345 2.03 6.14 4.35
CA PHE A 345 1.51 6.95 5.47
C PHE A 345 0.02 7.28 5.33
N VAL A 346 -0.46 7.43 4.09
CA VAL A 346 -1.85 7.72 3.79
C VAL A 346 -2.73 6.52 4.15
N ASN A 347 -2.34 5.33 3.70
CA ASN A 347 -2.98 4.06 4.03
C ASN A 347 -3.02 3.86 5.55
N ALA A 348 -1.88 4.03 6.23
CA ALA A 348 -1.80 3.88 7.69
C ALA A 348 -2.74 4.83 8.46
N LEU A 349 -2.95 6.06 7.97
CA LEU A 349 -3.94 6.98 8.55
C LEU A 349 -5.36 6.43 8.40
N PHE A 350 -5.76 6.04 7.19
CA PHE A 350 -7.12 5.56 6.93
C PHE A 350 -7.43 4.22 7.60
N ASP A 351 -6.43 3.34 7.71
CA ASP A 351 -6.48 2.11 8.49
C ASP A 351 -6.72 2.42 9.97
N LEU A 352 -5.94 3.33 10.56
CA LEU A 352 -6.10 3.72 11.96
C LEU A 352 -7.47 4.36 12.20
N MET A 353 -7.91 5.26 11.33
CA MET A 353 -9.25 5.87 11.44
C MET A 353 -10.36 4.82 11.48
N TYR A 354 -10.25 3.77 10.65
CA TYR A 354 -11.21 2.66 10.66
C TYR A 354 -11.11 1.84 11.95
N MET A 355 -9.89 1.48 12.38
CA MET A 355 -9.67 0.72 13.61
C MET A 355 -10.20 1.45 14.85
N CYS A 356 -10.10 2.78 14.91
CA CYS A 356 -10.61 3.58 16.03
C CYS A 356 -12.16 3.65 16.07
N GLY A 357 -12.81 3.58 14.91
CA GLY A 357 -14.25 3.70 14.76
C GLY A 357 -15.02 2.37 14.83
N ASP A 358 -14.32 1.23 14.90
CA ASP A 358 -14.88 -0.12 14.91
C ASP A 358 -14.52 -0.83 16.23
N GLU A 359 -15.53 -1.24 17.01
CA GLU A 359 -15.36 -1.79 18.36
C GLU A 359 -14.49 -3.05 18.40
N GLU A 360 -14.76 -3.96 17.45
CA GLU A 360 -14.06 -5.23 17.36
C GLU A 360 -12.62 -4.99 16.91
N LYS A 361 -12.42 -4.17 15.88
CA LYS A 361 -11.07 -3.84 15.40
C LYS A 361 -10.26 -3.13 16.47
N ARG A 362 -10.84 -2.15 17.18
CA ARG A 362 -10.17 -1.45 18.29
C ARG A 362 -9.70 -2.45 19.36
N THR A 363 -10.48 -3.48 19.64
CA THR A 363 -10.13 -4.54 20.60
C THR A 363 -9.02 -5.43 20.06
N VAL A 364 -9.18 -5.98 18.86
CA VAL A 364 -8.24 -6.95 18.26
C VAL A 364 -6.85 -6.34 18.04
N VAL A 365 -6.77 -5.07 17.67
CA VAL A 365 -5.48 -4.38 17.45
C VAL A 365 -4.92 -3.77 18.75
N GLY A 366 -5.54 -4.05 19.90
CA GLY A 366 -5.05 -3.61 21.21
C GLY A 366 -5.29 -2.12 21.53
N LEU A 367 -5.88 -1.34 20.62
CA LEU A 367 -6.21 0.07 20.84
C LEU A 367 -7.25 0.28 21.96
N ALA A 368 -8.01 -0.75 22.30
CA ALA A 368 -8.99 -0.71 23.39
C ALA A 368 -8.33 -0.60 24.77
N MET A 369 -7.03 -0.94 24.87
CA MET A 369 -6.24 -0.82 26.10
C MET A 369 -5.80 0.61 26.41
N PHE A 370 -6.01 1.57 25.51
CA PHE A 370 -5.58 2.96 25.67
C PHE A 370 -6.75 3.91 25.88
N SER A 371 -6.51 5.04 26.57
CA SER A 371 -7.49 6.11 26.71
C SER A 371 -7.89 6.70 25.36
N ASP A 372 -9.10 7.25 25.29
CA ASP A 372 -9.59 7.92 24.07
C ASP A 372 -8.72 9.12 23.70
N LYS A 373 -8.11 9.78 24.70
CA LYS A 373 -7.12 10.84 24.48
C LYS A 373 -5.85 10.30 23.82
N ALA A 374 -5.28 9.20 24.32
CA ALA A 374 -4.09 8.61 23.73
C ALA A 374 -4.33 8.11 22.29
N VAL A 375 -5.51 7.55 22.02
CA VAL A 375 -5.93 7.17 20.66
C VAL A 375 -6.10 8.40 19.76
N ALA A 376 -6.68 9.49 20.27
CA ALA A 376 -6.79 10.75 19.54
C ALA A 376 -5.42 11.39 19.24
N ASP A 377 -4.49 11.35 20.20
CA ASP A 377 -3.11 11.83 20.02
C ASP A 377 -2.36 10.99 18.97
N LEU A 378 -2.57 9.67 18.96
CA LEU A 378 -2.05 8.78 17.92
C LEU A 378 -2.63 9.09 16.53
N LEU A 379 -3.94 9.31 16.43
CA LEU A 379 -4.60 9.72 15.19
C LEU A 379 -4.04 11.03 14.66
N GLU A 380 -3.86 12.03 15.54
CA GLU A 380 -3.26 13.31 15.18
C GLU A 380 -1.80 13.15 14.74
N HIS A 381 -1.04 12.29 15.40
CA HIS A 381 0.32 11.97 14.99
C HIS A 381 0.36 11.36 13.58
N ARG A 382 -0.46 10.34 13.30
CA ARG A 382 -0.57 9.71 11.98
C ARG A 382 -1.05 10.70 10.91
N ARG A 383 -1.98 11.59 11.26
CA ARG A 383 -2.46 12.66 10.37
C ARG A 383 -1.30 13.58 9.95
N ARG A 384 -0.49 14.04 10.91
CA ARG A 384 0.69 14.86 10.63
C ARG A 384 1.69 14.12 9.76
N GLN A 385 1.95 12.84 10.01
CA GLN A 385 2.84 12.03 9.17
C GLN A 385 2.33 11.97 7.72
N ALA A 386 1.05 11.68 7.51
CA ALA A 386 0.45 11.64 6.18
C ALA A 386 0.57 13.00 5.47
N VAL A 387 0.12 14.10 6.09
CA VAL A 387 0.15 15.43 5.45
C VAL A 387 1.58 15.92 5.18
N SER A 388 2.51 15.71 6.13
CA SER A 388 3.92 16.12 5.97
C SER A 388 4.68 15.33 4.90
N GLY A 389 4.15 14.18 4.49
CA GLY A 389 4.74 13.37 3.42
C GLY A 389 4.43 13.91 2.02
N ARG A 390 3.46 14.80 1.85
CA ARG A 390 3.07 15.34 0.54
C ARG A 390 4.21 16.14 -0.09
N LEU A 391 4.55 15.80 -1.33
CA LEU A 391 5.29 16.68 -2.23
C LEU A 391 4.18 17.47 -2.93
N GLY A 392 4.09 18.78 -2.72
CA GLY A 392 2.84 19.50 -2.93
C GLY A 392 2.99 20.83 -3.64
N THR A 393 4.19 21.14 -4.13
CA THR A 393 4.48 22.41 -4.78
C THR A 393 4.85 22.23 -6.24
N ASN A 394 4.52 23.21 -7.07
CA ASN A 394 4.96 23.28 -8.47
C ASN A 394 6.50 23.20 -8.59
N LEU A 395 7.24 23.62 -7.55
CA LEU A 395 8.70 23.45 -7.49
C LEU A 395 9.12 21.99 -7.42
N ASP A 396 8.40 21.16 -6.65
CA ASP A 396 8.66 19.71 -6.60
C ASP A 396 8.44 19.09 -7.97
N LEU A 397 7.37 19.49 -8.67
CA LEU A 397 7.06 19.03 -10.03
C LEU A 397 8.13 19.45 -11.05
N ALA A 398 8.62 20.69 -10.96
CA ALA A 398 9.66 21.23 -11.83
C ALA A 398 11.03 20.55 -11.63
N SER A 399 11.25 19.91 -10.47
CA SER A 399 12.49 19.17 -10.17
C SER A 399 12.56 17.79 -10.84
N LEU A 400 11.42 17.26 -11.29
CA LEU A 400 11.33 15.94 -11.88
C LEU A 400 11.84 15.94 -13.35
N PRO A 401 12.39 14.81 -13.86
CA PRO A 401 12.84 14.69 -15.26
C PRO A 401 11.73 15.03 -16.24
N GLN A 402 11.97 15.73 -17.35
CA GLN A 402 10.87 16.09 -18.28
C GLN A 402 10.05 14.86 -18.74
N PRO A 403 8.72 15.01 -18.93
CA PRO A 403 7.92 13.94 -19.51
C PRO A 403 8.47 13.50 -20.87
N SER A 404 8.49 12.19 -21.08
CA SER A 404 8.79 11.50 -22.33
C SER A 404 7.69 11.76 -23.35
N ASP A 405 8.08 12.01 -24.59
CA ASP A 405 7.16 12.06 -25.73
C ASP A 405 6.55 10.67 -26.01
N ASP A 406 7.26 9.60 -25.64
CA ASP A 406 6.81 8.22 -25.79
C ASP A 406 5.98 7.78 -24.58
N GLN A 407 4.67 7.72 -24.76
CA GLN A 407 3.71 7.36 -23.71
C GLN A 407 3.81 5.90 -23.22
N SER A 408 4.68 5.09 -23.82
CA SER A 408 4.92 3.70 -23.41
C SER A 408 6.17 3.52 -22.53
N ARG A 409 7.01 4.54 -22.40
CA ARG A 409 8.28 4.44 -21.65
C ARG A 409 8.77 5.77 -21.07
N GLY A 410 9.47 5.69 -19.95
CA GLY A 410 9.96 6.87 -19.24
C GLY A 410 8.85 7.61 -18.48
N ARG A 411 9.14 8.81 -17.96
CA ARG A 411 8.14 9.58 -17.21
C ARG A 411 7.04 10.04 -18.15
N ILE A 412 5.77 9.79 -17.85
CA ILE A 412 4.66 10.24 -18.70
C ILE A 412 3.77 11.30 -18.03
N GLY A 413 4.09 11.70 -16.80
CA GLY A 413 3.34 12.66 -15.98
C GLY A 413 3.59 12.39 -14.50
N PHE A 414 2.60 12.61 -13.63
CA PHE A 414 2.70 12.36 -12.18
C PHE A 414 1.35 11.95 -11.57
N VAL A 415 1.38 11.48 -10.32
CA VAL A 415 0.19 11.18 -9.52
C VAL A 415 0.24 12.01 -8.24
N GLY A 416 -0.83 12.71 -7.90
CA GLY A 416 -0.91 13.48 -6.66
C GLY A 416 -2.25 13.25 -5.95
N ASN A 417 -2.25 13.28 -4.62
CA ASN A 417 -3.49 13.25 -3.84
C ASN A 417 -3.83 14.64 -3.30
N THR A 418 -5.10 14.82 -2.93
CA THR A 418 -5.66 16.06 -2.36
C THR A 418 -5.80 15.98 -0.83
N LEU A 419 -5.05 15.12 -0.15
CA LEU A 419 -5.07 15.04 1.31
C LEU A 419 -4.34 16.25 1.91
N THR A 420 -5.04 17.39 1.99
CA THR A 420 -4.55 18.63 2.59
C THR A 420 -4.64 18.59 4.12
N ASP A 421 -3.96 19.52 4.78
CA ASP A 421 -4.11 19.72 6.23
C ASP A 421 -5.58 19.97 6.61
N GLY A 422 -6.31 20.78 5.83
CA GLY A 422 -7.74 21.05 6.04
C GLY A 422 -8.61 19.80 5.93
N ILE A 423 -8.52 19.08 4.80
CA ILE A 423 -9.30 17.85 4.57
C ILE A 423 -8.97 16.80 5.65
N SER A 424 -7.68 16.61 5.96
CA SER A 424 -7.26 15.63 6.97
C SER A 424 -7.78 15.95 8.38
N LYS A 425 -7.87 17.24 8.75
CA LYS A 425 -8.38 17.67 10.06
C LYS A 425 -9.87 17.39 10.19
N GLU A 426 -10.66 17.68 9.16
CA GLU A 426 -12.10 17.40 9.15
C GLU A 426 -12.37 15.90 9.19
N LEU A 427 -11.63 15.11 8.42
CA LEU A 427 -11.71 13.66 8.43
C LEU A 427 -11.42 13.07 9.81
N VAL A 428 -10.29 13.44 10.43
CA VAL A 428 -9.90 12.94 11.76
C VAL A 428 -10.86 13.44 12.84
N GLY A 429 -11.31 14.70 12.77
CA GLY A 429 -12.29 15.26 13.69
C GLY A 429 -13.68 14.60 13.60
N GLY A 430 -14.00 14.00 12.46
CA GLY A 430 -15.23 13.25 12.23
C GLY A 430 -15.21 11.79 12.72
N VAL A 431 -14.07 11.28 13.19
CA VAL A 431 -13.95 9.89 13.68
C VAL A 431 -14.63 9.75 15.04
N SER A 432 -15.71 8.97 15.08
CA SER A 432 -16.34 8.55 16.34
C SER A 432 -15.51 7.45 17.01
N ILE A 433 -14.60 7.83 17.91
CA ILE A 433 -13.79 6.88 18.67
C ILE A 433 -14.70 6.04 19.58
N VAL A 434 -14.76 4.73 19.34
CA VAL A 434 -15.62 3.80 20.11
C VAL A 434 -15.12 3.70 21.55
N PRO A 435 -15.93 3.90 22.61
CA PRO A 435 -15.44 4.00 23.99
C PRO A 435 -14.57 2.82 24.46
N ARG A 436 -13.62 3.11 25.36
CA ARG A 436 -12.68 2.13 25.96
C ARG A 436 -13.33 0.97 26.72
N VAL A 437 -12.53 -0.08 26.98
CA VAL A 437 -12.82 -1.10 28.01
C VAL A 437 -12.38 -0.62 29.40
N SER A 438 -12.93 -1.21 30.48
CA SER A 438 -12.57 -0.87 31.87
C SER A 438 -11.10 -1.22 32.17
N GLY A 439 -10.32 -0.28 32.72
CA GLY A 439 -8.91 -0.48 33.09
C GLY A 439 -7.86 0.02 32.08
N ALA A 440 -8.25 0.82 31.09
CA ALA A 440 -7.34 1.34 30.06
C ALA A 440 -6.19 2.23 30.60
N ILE A 441 -5.07 2.20 29.88
CA ILE A 441 -3.86 2.99 30.11
C ILE A 441 -4.12 4.45 29.69
N ASP A 442 -4.05 5.36 30.66
CA ASP A 442 -4.39 6.78 30.45
C ASP A 442 -3.30 7.58 29.72
N ASP A 443 -2.03 7.22 29.89
CA ASP A 443 -0.87 7.88 29.28
C ASP A 443 0.21 6.84 28.88
N PRO A 444 0.21 6.37 27.63
CA PRO A 444 1.23 5.45 27.14
C PRO A 444 2.55 6.14 26.77
N GLY A 445 2.67 7.46 26.97
CA GLY A 445 3.73 8.29 26.43
C GLY A 445 3.21 9.21 25.31
N SER A 446 3.82 10.39 25.18
CA SER A 446 3.34 11.48 24.30
C SER A 446 3.73 11.34 22.82
N ASP A 447 4.44 10.28 22.45
CA ASP A 447 4.89 10.02 21.08
C ASP A 447 4.52 8.60 20.61
N LEU A 448 4.61 8.38 19.30
CA LEU A 448 4.31 7.10 18.65
C LEU A 448 5.19 5.97 19.21
N GLU A 449 6.39 6.28 19.68
CA GLU A 449 7.35 5.34 20.25
C GLU A 449 6.90 4.84 21.63
N GLY A 450 6.44 5.74 22.51
CA GLY A 450 5.81 5.39 23.78
C GLY A 450 4.54 4.58 23.57
N PHE A 451 3.71 4.98 22.60
CA PHE A 451 2.48 4.26 22.26
C PHE A 451 2.74 2.84 21.73
N LEU A 452 3.65 2.67 20.77
CA LEU A 452 4.01 1.36 20.21
C LEU A 452 4.73 0.47 21.24
N SER A 453 5.60 1.04 22.07
CA SER A 453 6.24 0.31 23.18
C SER A 453 5.21 -0.16 24.21
N ALA A 454 4.23 0.67 24.53
CA ALA A 454 3.13 0.29 25.42
C ALA A 454 2.20 -0.76 24.79
N MET A 455 1.98 -0.73 23.46
CA MET A 455 1.25 -1.78 22.75
C MET A 455 1.96 -3.13 22.81
N ILE A 456 3.28 -3.14 22.54
CA ILE A 456 4.11 -4.36 22.61
C ILE A 456 4.09 -4.90 24.04
N LYS A 457 4.33 -4.05 25.04
CA LYS A 457 4.35 -4.44 26.45
C LYS A 457 3.00 -4.99 26.94
N ALA A 458 1.90 -4.36 26.56
CA ALA A 458 0.56 -4.82 26.91
C ALA A 458 0.19 -6.14 26.21
N SER A 459 0.74 -6.43 25.03
CA SER A 459 0.58 -7.73 24.35
C SER A 459 1.41 -8.86 24.95
N THR A 460 2.50 -8.53 25.68
CA THR A 460 3.38 -9.50 26.34
C THR A 460 3.05 -9.75 27.81
N ASP A 461 2.31 -8.85 28.46
CA ASP A 461 1.99 -8.90 29.90
C ASP A 461 0.60 -9.54 30.21
N ASP A 462 -0.04 -10.23 29.26
CA ASP A 462 -1.26 -11.02 29.54
C ASP A 462 -0.85 -12.37 30.19
N PRO A 463 -1.37 -12.74 31.38
CA PRO A 463 -0.96 -13.94 32.14
C PRO A 463 -1.25 -15.29 31.49
#